data_AF-A0AAN9B9K6-F1
#
_entry.id   AF-A0AAN9B9K6-F1
#
_cell.length_a   1.000
_cell.length_b   1.000
_cell.length_c   1.000
_cell.angle_alpha   90.00
_cell.angle_beta   90.00
_cell.angle_gamma   90.00
#
_symmetry.space_group_name_H-M   'P 1'
#
loop_
_entity.id
_entity.type
_entity.pdbx_description
1 polymer ?
#
loop_
_entity_poly.entity_id
_entity_poly.type
_entity_poly.pdbx_seq_one_letter_code
_entity_poly.pdbx_strand_id
1 'polypeptide(L)'
;MASMAASDSGNINLNVGGEAVKGPDPSETTIDIIDRDPANMNAHLKVSFEEIFAEPHPTIFSFDGVWTTSYTVFRNTKIWCYRISTLLCAVPAAFVWGIYFALLACCSIWCCRPCTRAFEMELQCFKGFYAAIIGTFVRPCYEAMGFLFYNFRIFLHNGGGPKDNSACS
;
A
#
# COMPACT_ATOMS: atom_id res chain seq x y z
N MET A 1 -34.19 -52.39 65.67
CA MET A 1 -33.77 -52.29 67.09
C MET A 1 -32.44 -53.02 67.25
N ALA A 2 -31.54 -52.46 68.07
CA ALA A 2 -30.16 -52.86 68.39
C ALA A 2 -29.13 -52.56 67.27
N SER A 3 -28.24 -51.57 67.35
CA SER A 3 -27.23 -51.15 68.36
C SER A 3 -25.86 -51.84 68.17
N MET A 4 -24.88 -51.01 67.79
CA MET A 4 -23.43 -50.99 68.13
C MET A 4 -22.68 -52.30 68.40
N ALA A 5 -21.58 -52.50 67.65
CA ALA A 5 -20.30 -52.94 68.21
C ALA A 5 -19.16 -52.51 67.25
N ALA A 6 -18.35 -51.56 67.71
CA ALA A 6 -17.06 -51.25 67.13
C ALA A 6 -16.09 -52.43 67.38
N SER A 7 -15.26 -52.77 66.39
CA SER A 7 -14.06 -53.56 66.63
C SER A 7 -12.92 -52.95 65.80
N ASP A 8 -12.35 -51.92 66.41
CA ASP A 8 -10.93 -51.55 66.44
C ASP A 8 -10.03 -52.20 65.37
N SER A 9 -9.79 -51.46 64.27
CA SER A 9 -8.62 -51.70 63.43
C SER A 9 -7.40 -51.19 64.20
N GLY A 10 -6.69 -52.09 64.88
CA GLY A 10 -5.42 -51.80 65.52
C GLY A 10 -4.42 -51.23 64.51
N ASN A 11 -4.24 -49.91 64.53
CA ASN A 11 -3.22 -49.23 63.74
C ASN A 11 -1.88 -49.32 64.48
N ILE A 12 -1.07 -50.31 64.11
CA ILE A 12 0.33 -50.43 64.55
C ILE A 12 1.12 -49.25 63.96
N ASN A 13 1.40 -48.23 64.77
CA ASN A 13 2.22 -47.09 64.37
C ASN A 13 3.70 -47.40 64.64
N LEU A 14 4.45 -47.73 63.59
CA LEU A 14 5.90 -47.85 63.64
C LEU A 14 6.52 -46.45 63.55
N ASN A 15 7.01 -45.92 64.67
CA ASN A 15 7.75 -44.66 64.72
C ASN A 15 9.26 -44.96 64.72
N VAL A 16 9.94 -44.70 63.60
CA VAL A 16 11.40 -44.65 63.54
C VAL A 16 11.78 -43.23 63.15
N GLY A 17 12.45 -42.51 64.06
CA GLY A 17 13.11 -41.24 63.74
C GLY A 17 12.30 -39.96 63.91
N GLY A 18 11.14 -39.98 64.57
CA GLY A 18 10.45 -38.73 64.97
C GLY A 18 9.73 -37.97 63.85
N GLU A 19 9.61 -38.54 62.67
CA GLU A 19 8.68 -38.09 61.64
C GLU A 19 7.56 -39.11 61.45
N ALA A 20 6.31 -38.64 61.45
CA ALA A 20 5.17 -39.49 61.18
C ALA A 20 5.19 -39.91 59.70
N VAL A 21 5.55 -41.16 59.43
CA VAL A 21 5.38 -41.74 58.10
C VAL A 21 3.89 -41.86 57.82
N LYS A 22 3.36 -40.95 56.99
CA LYS A 22 1.99 -41.03 56.48
C LYS A 22 1.91 -42.28 55.59
N GLY A 23 1.28 -43.33 56.12
CA GLY A 23 0.96 -44.53 55.35
C GLY A 23 0.09 -44.21 54.13
N PRO A 24 0.17 -45.00 53.06
CA PRO A 24 -0.32 -44.61 51.74
C PRO A 24 -1.85 -44.49 51.71
N ASP A 25 -2.33 -43.34 51.23
CA ASP A 25 -3.70 -43.15 50.80
C ASP A 25 -3.95 -44.06 49.57
N PRO A 26 -5.08 -44.81 49.48
CA PRO A 26 -5.26 -45.88 48.49
C PRO A 26 -5.62 -45.36 47.08
N SER A 27 -5.04 -44.25 46.64
CA SER A 27 -5.30 -43.69 45.31
C SER A 27 -4.06 -43.28 44.52
N GLU A 28 -2.83 -43.45 45.00
CA GLU A 28 -1.63 -43.15 44.20
C GLU A 28 -0.50 -44.13 44.48
N THR A 29 -0.65 -45.38 44.03
CA THR A 29 0.51 -46.26 43.77
C THR A 29 0.93 -46.14 42.31
N THR A 30 1.05 -44.91 41.83
CA THR A 30 1.77 -44.64 40.60
C THR A 30 3.21 -44.45 41.03
N ILE A 31 4.04 -45.48 40.89
CA ILE A 31 5.48 -45.30 40.96
C ILE A 31 5.79 -44.24 39.91
N ASP A 32 6.13 -43.03 40.35
CA ASP A 32 6.46 -41.96 39.44
C ASP A 32 7.80 -42.31 38.78
N ILE A 33 7.72 -42.70 37.51
CA ILE A 33 8.90 -43.08 36.69
C ILE A 33 9.73 -41.82 36.37
N ILE A 34 9.17 -40.64 36.63
CA ILE A 34 9.71 -39.34 36.27
C ILE A 34 10.58 -38.79 37.41
N ASP A 35 10.19 -39.00 38.68
CA ASP A 35 10.98 -38.58 39.84
C ASP A 35 11.54 -39.76 40.63
N ARG A 36 12.82 -40.05 40.39
CA ARG A 36 13.55 -41.18 40.99
C ARG A 36 14.08 -40.91 42.41
N ASP A 37 13.93 -39.70 42.93
CA ASP A 37 14.38 -39.33 44.29
C ASP A 37 13.42 -38.33 44.97
N PRO A 38 12.21 -38.79 45.36
CA PRO A 38 11.17 -37.93 45.93
C PRO A 38 11.55 -37.32 47.29
N ALA A 39 12.55 -37.89 47.98
CA ALA A 39 13.08 -37.37 49.24
C ALA A 39 14.30 -36.44 49.03
N ASN A 40 14.78 -36.29 47.79
CA ASN A 40 15.91 -35.46 47.38
C ASN A 40 17.17 -35.64 48.24
N MET A 41 17.40 -36.85 48.75
CA MET A 41 18.53 -37.16 49.63
C MET A 41 19.84 -37.32 48.85
N ASN A 42 19.75 -37.62 47.55
CA ASN A 42 20.89 -37.85 46.67
C ASN A 42 21.23 -36.62 45.81
N ALA A 43 20.85 -35.41 46.25
CA ALA A 43 21.16 -34.16 45.56
C ALA A 43 22.67 -33.97 45.32
N HIS A 44 23.52 -34.49 46.22
CA HIS A 44 24.98 -34.42 46.12
C HIS A 44 25.60 -35.37 45.06
N LEU A 45 24.82 -36.31 44.51
CA LEU A 45 25.22 -37.21 43.42
C LEU A 45 24.66 -36.78 42.06
N LYS A 46 23.86 -35.70 42.02
CA LYS A 46 23.35 -35.10 40.77
C LYS A 46 24.45 -34.25 40.13
N VAL A 47 25.42 -34.91 39.51
CA VAL A 47 26.40 -34.25 38.64
C VAL A 47 25.71 -33.86 37.35
N SER A 48 25.73 -32.57 37.02
CA SER A 48 25.16 -32.06 35.77
C SER A 48 26.11 -32.41 34.62
N PHE A 49 25.60 -32.78 33.44
CA PHE A 49 26.44 -33.13 32.29
C PHE A 49 27.38 -31.98 31.89
N GLU A 50 26.99 -30.72 32.14
CA GLU A 50 27.85 -29.54 31.99
C GLU A 50 29.12 -29.56 32.87
N GLU A 51 29.08 -30.19 34.05
CA GLU A 51 30.22 -30.27 34.97
C GLU A 51 31.24 -31.33 34.52
N ILE A 52 30.79 -32.34 33.78
CA ILE A 52 31.64 -33.41 33.20
C ILE A 52 32.50 -32.87 32.05
N PHE A 53 32.03 -31.83 31.34
CA PHE A 53 32.71 -31.24 30.18
C PHE A 53 33.51 -29.96 30.47
N ALA A 54 33.46 -29.42 31.69
CA ALA A 54 34.27 -28.27 32.13
C ALA A 54 34.25 -27.03 31.18
N GLU A 55 33.10 -26.67 30.62
CA GLU A 55 32.99 -25.44 29.83
C GLU A 55 32.85 -24.19 30.74
N PRO A 56 33.58 -23.09 30.46
CA PRO A 56 33.45 -21.85 31.23
C PRO A 56 32.10 -21.16 30.97
N HIS A 57 31.56 -20.55 32.02
CA HIS A 57 30.31 -19.78 32.18
C HIS A 57 29.44 -19.41 30.93
N PRO A 58 28.10 -19.39 31.10
CA PRO A 58 27.08 -19.27 30.05
C PRO A 58 26.91 -17.86 29.43
N THR A 59 27.99 -17.12 29.19
CA THR A 59 27.94 -15.79 28.55
C THR A 59 28.33 -15.80 27.07
N ILE A 60 28.67 -16.97 26.51
CA ILE A 60 29.16 -17.13 25.13
C ILE A 60 28.20 -18.04 24.35
N PHE A 61 26.91 -17.71 24.31
CA PHE A 61 25.91 -18.43 23.50
C PHE A 61 26.02 -18.01 22.01
N SER A 62 27.14 -18.38 21.36
CA SER A 62 27.57 -17.83 20.07
C SER A 62 27.04 -18.57 18.84
N PHE A 63 26.11 -19.52 18.99
CA PHE A 63 25.63 -20.34 17.86
C PHE A 63 24.18 -20.05 17.46
N ASP A 64 23.24 -19.96 18.40
CA ASP A 64 21.85 -19.61 18.10
C ASP A 64 21.66 -18.14 17.68
N GLY A 65 22.51 -17.26 18.21
CA GLY A 65 22.57 -15.86 17.78
C GLY A 65 23.08 -15.70 16.35
N VAL A 66 23.99 -16.56 15.90
CA VAL A 66 24.51 -16.57 14.52
C VAL A 66 23.45 -17.02 13.53
N TRP A 67 22.66 -18.04 13.88
CA TRP A 67 21.54 -18.49 13.05
C TRP A 67 20.53 -17.33 12.88
N THR A 68 20.03 -16.78 13.97
CA THR A 68 19.04 -15.67 13.96
C THR A 68 19.59 -14.41 13.28
N THR A 69 20.85 -14.07 13.50
CA THR A 69 21.53 -12.94 12.85
C THR A 69 21.65 -13.17 11.35
N SER A 70 22.00 -14.37 10.90
CA SER A 70 22.14 -14.70 9.48
C SER A 70 20.81 -14.57 8.75
N TYR A 71 19.71 -15.05 9.34
CA TYR A 71 18.36 -14.88 8.77
C TYR A 71 17.97 -13.39 8.67
N THR A 72 18.30 -12.62 9.70
CA THR A 72 17.99 -11.18 9.75
C THR A 72 18.81 -10.39 8.72
N VAL A 73 20.11 -10.65 8.63
CA VAL A 73 21.02 -10.03 7.65
C VAL A 73 20.61 -10.41 6.23
N PHE A 74 20.28 -11.67 5.96
CA PHE A 74 19.83 -12.10 4.64
C PHE A 74 18.53 -11.40 4.21
N ARG A 75 17.57 -11.32 5.13
CA ARG A 75 16.28 -10.63 4.89
C ARG A 75 16.49 -9.14 4.62
N ASN A 76 17.33 -8.49 5.42
CA ASN A 76 17.66 -7.08 5.22
C ASN A 76 18.41 -6.87 3.90
N THR A 77 19.45 -7.65 3.60
CA THR A 77 20.23 -7.53 2.36
C THR A 77 19.34 -7.61 1.13
N LYS A 78 18.33 -8.49 1.10
CA LYS A 78 17.33 -8.49 0.00
C LYS A 78 16.62 -7.14 -0.14
N ILE A 79 16.01 -6.62 0.94
CA ILE A 79 15.30 -5.32 0.91
C ILE A 79 16.23 -4.19 0.48
N TRP A 80 17.45 -4.13 1.04
CA TRP A 80 18.40 -3.07 0.76
C TRP A 80 18.96 -3.17 -0.66
N CYS A 81 19.17 -4.38 -1.19
CA CYS A 81 19.57 -4.59 -2.58
C CYS A 81 18.53 -4.05 -3.56
N TYR A 82 17.24 -4.32 -3.32
CA TYR A 82 16.16 -3.73 -4.13
C TYR A 82 16.15 -2.20 -4.06
N ARG A 83 16.29 -1.63 -2.85
CA ARG A 83 16.30 -0.16 -2.63
C ARG A 83 17.51 0.53 -3.26
N ILE A 84 18.69 -0.08 -3.18
CA ILE A 84 19.91 0.45 -3.79
C ILE A 84 19.86 0.32 -5.30
N SER A 85 19.40 -0.82 -5.83
CA SER A 85 19.26 -1.04 -7.27
C SER A 85 18.26 -0.07 -7.90
N THR A 86 17.09 0.15 -7.25
CA THR A 86 16.13 1.15 -7.75
C THR A 86 16.69 2.56 -7.65
N LEU A 87 17.42 2.93 -6.60
CA LEU A 87 18.03 4.26 -6.48
C LEU A 87 19.13 4.47 -7.52
N LEU A 88 19.97 3.44 -7.76
CA LEU A 88 21.01 3.46 -8.78
C LEU A 88 20.43 3.60 -10.20
N CYS A 89 19.24 3.06 -10.45
CA CYS A 89 18.53 3.23 -11.73
C CYS A 89 17.76 4.55 -11.80
N ALA A 90 17.18 4.99 -10.68
CA ALA A 90 16.37 6.21 -10.60
C ALA A 90 17.22 7.48 -10.72
N VAL A 91 18.43 7.51 -10.14
CA VAL A 91 19.35 8.66 -10.25
C VAL A 91 19.71 9.01 -11.70
N PRO A 92 20.21 8.08 -12.55
CA PRO A 92 20.50 8.38 -13.95
C PRO A 92 19.24 8.67 -14.74
N ALA A 93 18.13 7.97 -14.48
CA ALA A 93 16.85 8.28 -15.12
C ALA A 93 16.40 9.71 -14.82
N ALA A 94 16.43 10.13 -13.55
CA ALA A 94 16.08 11.49 -13.14
C ALA A 94 17.02 12.54 -13.73
N PHE A 95 18.31 12.24 -13.85
CA PHE A 95 19.28 13.12 -14.49
C PHE A 95 18.97 13.32 -15.98
N VAL A 96 18.69 12.25 -16.72
CA VAL A 96 18.29 12.31 -18.13
C VAL A 96 16.99 13.09 -18.29
N TRP A 97 15.99 12.82 -17.46
CA TRP A 97 14.72 13.56 -17.44
C TRP A 97 14.91 15.05 -17.13
N GLY A 98 15.80 15.38 -16.18
CA GLY A 98 16.14 16.77 -15.85
C GLY A 98 16.77 17.52 -17.02
N ILE A 99 17.73 16.89 -17.71
CA ILE A 99 18.34 17.46 -18.93
C ILE A 99 17.26 17.65 -20.02
N TYR A 100 16.40 16.66 -20.21
CA TYR A 100 15.32 16.72 -21.20
C TYR A 100 14.38 17.90 -20.92
N PHE A 101 13.98 18.07 -19.66
CA PHE A 101 13.14 19.19 -19.25
C PHE A 101 13.86 20.54 -19.40
N ALA A 102 15.16 20.61 -19.10
CA ALA A 102 15.96 21.82 -19.31
C ALA A 102 16.05 22.20 -20.79
N LEU A 103 16.27 21.23 -21.68
CA LEU A 103 16.25 21.45 -23.13
C LEU A 103 14.88 21.89 -23.62
N LEU A 104 13.80 21.25 -23.17
CA LEU A 104 12.43 21.67 -23.51
C LEU A 104 12.13 23.09 -23.03
N ALA A 105 12.54 23.46 -21.81
CA ALA A 105 12.36 24.80 -21.29
C ALA A 105 13.16 25.83 -22.12
N CYS A 106 14.40 25.49 -22.47
CA CYS A 106 15.23 26.27 -23.39
C CYS A 106 14.51 26.43 -24.74
N CYS A 107 14.19 25.35 -25.44
CA CYS A 107 13.43 25.39 -26.69
C CYS A 107 12.09 26.11 -26.56
N SER A 108 11.38 26.00 -25.45
CA SER A 108 10.12 26.73 -25.27
C SER A 108 10.36 28.24 -25.21
N ILE A 109 11.32 28.71 -24.43
CA ILE A 109 11.62 30.14 -24.34
C ILE A 109 12.19 30.66 -25.65
N TRP A 110 13.17 29.95 -26.22
CA TRP A 110 13.91 30.38 -27.39
C TRP A 110 13.21 30.08 -28.71
N CYS A 111 12.38 29.04 -28.81
CA CYS A 111 11.62 28.69 -30.01
C CYS A 111 10.14 29.08 -29.92
N CYS A 112 9.42 28.90 -28.80
CA CYS A 112 8.01 29.34 -28.77
C CYS A 112 7.91 30.86 -28.97
N ARG A 113 8.80 31.65 -28.36
CA ARG A 113 8.76 33.12 -28.53
C ARG A 113 8.91 33.55 -30.00
N PRO A 114 9.92 33.12 -30.76
CA PRO A 114 10.00 33.45 -32.18
C PRO A 114 8.96 32.70 -33.02
N CYS A 115 8.58 31.47 -32.68
CA CYS A 115 7.52 30.75 -33.40
C CYS A 115 6.20 31.51 -33.32
N THR A 116 5.79 32.01 -32.15
CA THR A 116 4.57 32.82 -32.02
C THR A 116 4.64 34.07 -32.91
N ARG A 117 5.80 34.74 -32.95
CA ARG A 117 6.00 35.91 -33.82
C ARG A 117 5.99 35.55 -35.32
N ALA A 118 6.59 34.43 -35.70
CA ALA A 118 6.58 33.94 -37.08
C ALA A 118 5.16 33.54 -37.52
N PHE A 119 4.42 32.84 -36.65
CA PHE A 119 3.02 32.51 -36.88
C PHE A 119 2.15 33.75 -37.02
N GLU A 120 2.41 34.82 -36.24
CA GLU A 120 1.71 36.09 -36.42
C GLU A 120 1.94 36.67 -37.82
N MET A 121 3.16 36.61 -38.36
CA MET A 121 3.45 37.10 -39.72
C MET A 121 2.69 36.32 -40.79
N GLU A 122 2.70 34.99 -40.71
CA GLU A 122 1.95 34.11 -41.61
C GLU A 122 0.45 34.35 -41.47
N LEU A 123 -0.07 34.46 -40.24
CA LEU A 123 -1.48 34.74 -40.01
C LEU A 123 -1.89 36.12 -40.51
N GLN A 124 -1.04 37.14 -40.42
CA GLN A 124 -1.35 38.48 -40.94
C GLN A 124 -1.48 38.46 -42.46
N CYS A 125 -0.57 37.75 -43.16
CA CYS A 125 -0.69 37.52 -44.59
C CYS A 125 -1.98 36.77 -44.94
N PHE A 126 -2.24 35.65 -44.24
CA PHE A 126 -3.44 34.85 -44.45
C PHE A 126 -4.72 35.63 -44.16
N LYS A 127 -4.75 36.44 -43.10
CA LYS A 127 -5.88 37.33 -42.77
C LYS A 127 -6.17 38.33 -43.87
N GLY A 128 -5.14 38.93 -44.48
CA GLY A 128 -5.31 39.86 -45.60
C GLY A 128 -5.94 39.17 -46.81
N PHE A 129 -5.40 38.01 -47.18
CA PHE A 129 -5.96 37.19 -48.27
C PHE A 129 -7.39 36.71 -47.99
N TYR A 130 -7.64 36.22 -46.78
CA TYR A 130 -8.95 35.75 -46.34
C TYR A 130 -9.98 36.88 -46.30
N ALA A 131 -9.59 38.07 -45.84
CA ALA A 131 -10.43 39.27 -45.89
C ALA A 131 -10.73 39.68 -47.34
N ALA A 132 -9.75 39.57 -48.26
CA ALA A 132 -9.96 39.84 -49.67
C ALA A 132 -10.99 38.88 -50.29
N ILE A 133 -10.89 37.56 -50.02
CA ILE A 133 -11.88 36.56 -50.46
C ILE A 133 -13.27 36.89 -49.94
N ILE A 134 -13.39 37.20 -48.64
CA ILE A 134 -14.67 37.57 -48.05
C ILE A 134 -15.23 38.85 -48.70
N GLY A 135 -14.39 39.85 -48.90
CA GLY A 135 -14.79 41.10 -49.54
C GLY A 135 -15.26 40.93 -50.98
N THR A 136 -14.62 40.05 -51.75
CA THR A 136 -14.89 39.87 -53.18
C THR A 136 -15.97 38.84 -53.50
N PHE A 137 -16.10 37.77 -52.72
CA PHE A 137 -17.07 36.71 -53.01
C PHE A 137 -18.24 36.73 -52.05
N VAL A 138 -17.93 36.67 -50.77
CA VAL A 138 -18.90 36.49 -49.71
C VAL A 138 -19.82 37.72 -49.68
N ARG A 139 -19.26 38.94 -49.66
CA ARG A 139 -20.02 40.19 -49.63
C ARG A 139 -21.05 40.34 -50.76
N PRO A 140 -20.71 40.25 -52.05
CA PRO A 140 -21.71 40.36 -53.12
C PRO A 140 -22.70 39.20 -53.12
N CYS A 141 -22.30 37.99 -52.73
CA CYS A 141 -23.24 36.86 -52.63
C CYS A 141 -24.33 37.12 -51.57
N TYR A 142 -23.95 37.59 -50.38
CA TYR A 142 -24.93 37.89 -49.32
C TYR A 142 -25.80 39.10 -49.67
N GLU A 143 -25.26 40.10 -50.36
CA GLU A 143 -26.04 41.25 -50.85
C GLU A 143 -27.07 40.82 -51.90
N ALA A 144 -26.69 39.96 -52.86
CA ALA A 144 -27.59 39.41 -53.86
C ALA A 144 -28.70 38.53 -53.24
N MET A 145 -28.34 37.66 -52.29
CA MET A 145 -29.32 36.86 -51.55
C MET A 145 -30.30 37.75 -50.75
N GLY A 146 -29.79 38.79 -50.09
CA GLY A 146 -30.62 39.78 -49.40
C GLY A 146 -31.60 40.49 -50.33
N PHE A 147 -31.16 40.88 -51.52
CA PHE A 147 -32.01 41.51 -52.53
C PHE A 147 -33.12 40.58 -53.04
N LEU A 148 -32.81 39.29 -53.27
CA LEU A 148 -33.82 38.29 -53.65
C LEU A 148 -34.93 38.19 -52.58
N PHE A 149 -34.56 38.01 -51.31
CA PHE A 149 -35.53 37.89 -50.22
C PHE A 149 -36.34 39.17 -50.00
N TYR A 150 -35.72 40.34 -50.16
CA TYR A 150 -36.43 41.62 -50.12
C TYR A 150 -37.52 41.70 -51.20
N ASN A 151 -37.19 41.38 -52.45
CA ASN A 151 -38.16 41.37 -53.54
C ASN A 151 -39.29 40.34 -53.31
N PHE A 152 -38.97 39.11 -52.91
CA PHE A 152 -40.00 38.09 -52.61
C PHE A 152 -40.96 38.55 -51.51
N ARG A 153 -40.45 39.19 -50.45
CA ARG A 153 -41.29 39.72 -49.36
C ARG A 153 -42.26 40.80 -49.86
N ILE A 154 -41.81 41.69 -50.74
CA ILE A 154 -42.66 42.76 -51.31
C ILE A 154 -43.73 42.17 -52.22
N PHE A 155 -43.39 41.18 -53.04
CA PHE A 155 -44.37 40.48 -53.87
C PHE A 155 -45.41 39.72 -53.06
N LEU A 156 -45.03 39.08 -51.95
CA LEU A 156 -45.99 38.46 -51.03
C LEU A 156 -46.84 39.49 -50.28
N HIS A 157 -46.27 40.65 -49.94
CA HIS A 157 -47.03 41.74 -49.32
C HIS A 157 -48.03 42.37 -50.30
N ASN A 158 -47.65 42.60 -51.56
CA ASN A 158 -48.53 43.16 -52.60
C ASN A 158 -49.49 42.13 -53.21
N GLY A 159 -49.13 40.85 -53.23
CA GLY A 159 -49.97 39.74 -53.70
C GLY A 159 -50.92 39.20 -52.62
N GLY A 160 -50.75 39.61 -51.37
CA GLY A 160 -51.61 39.31 -50.23
C GLY A 160 -52.76 40.30 -50.07
N GLY A 161 -53.59 40.46 -51.11
CA GLY A 161 -54.96 40.94 -50.96
C GLY A 161 -55.89 39.86 -51.50
N PRO A 162 -56.77 39.26 -50.69
CA PRO A 162 -57.71 39.98 -49.84
C PRO A 162 -57.65 39.57 -48.36
N LYS A 163 -57.70 40.56 -47.45
CA LYS A 163 -58.46 40.37 -46.21
C LYS A 163 -59.88 40.75 -46.53
N ASP A 164 -60.67 39.76 -46.90
CA ASP A 164 -62.10 39.85 -46.85
C ASP A 164 -62.53 40.01 -45.37
N ASN A 165 -63.21 41.15 -45.14
CA ASN A 165 -64.44 41.28 -44.35
C ASN A 165 -64.37 41.37 -42.81
N SER A 166 -64.92 42.50 -42.33
CA SER A 166 -65.86 42.60 -41.20
C SER A 166 -65.36 42.81 -39.76
N ALA A 167 -65.45 44.06 -39.30
CA ALA A 167 -66.16 44.51 -38.08
C ALA A 167 -66.12 46.05 -38.10
N CYS A 168 -67.13 46.78 -38.59
CA CYS A 168 -68.36 47.15 -37.89
C CYS A 168 -68.13 47.50 -36.41
N SER A 169 -67.78 48.76 -36.13
CA SER A 169 -68.50 49.65 -35.20
C SER A 169 -67.95 51.07 -35.26
#